data_AF-H8KPA6-F1
#
_entry.id   AF-H8KPA6-F1
#
_cell.length_a   1.000
_cell.length_b   1.000
_cell.length_c   1.000
_cell.angle_alpha   90.00
_cell.angle_beta   90.00
_cell.angle_gamma   90.00
#
_symmetry.space_group_name_H-M   'P 1'
#
loop_
_entity.id
_entity.type
_entity.pdbx_description
1 polymer ?
#
loop_
_entity_poly.entity_id
_entity_poly.type
_entity_poly.pdbx_seq_one_letter_code
_entity_poly.pdbx_strand_id
1 'polypeptide(L)'
;MKKCFSLAVYLFIIGLFLTSCTPFSVENELTRYSLKLIRVEQPDEEIASNESIYANLGINTLLPTESSFIHLYKDGVVSSLSTIKYSTGKWSYANKDSILTITETANTTVQKTVLKLVSVKNSNFKFKVLSINKIKPSENYFLIYTQSTHYQEGAKDLLSVKENSWRFKPSKKENNEQIKQRVIAQLKYHIDYFDLTKSKEQSYFETKILQSPFNFYQHALGVPENYQLSQEWVKTFYDHQDAEKAANILRKSIDGVDKLNDHERFTDTYKEIITKMIDQLAI
;
A
#
# COMPACT_ATOMS: atom_id res chain seq x y z
N MET A 1 35.04 60.02 -32.68
CA MET A 1 34.58 59.26 -31.50
C MET A 1 33.11 58.90 -31.66
N LYS A 2 32.80 57.74 -32.25
CA LYS A 2 31.44 57.18 -32.32
C LYS A 2 31.42 55.90 -31.49
N LYS A 3 30.52 55.86 -30.52
CA LYS A 3 30.35 54.76 -29.55
C LYS A 3 29.73 53.54 -30.24
N CYS A 4 30.53 52.52 -30.49
CA CYS A 4 30.08 51.15 -30.69
C CYS A 4 30.07 50.46 -29.33
N PHE A 5 28.97 50.52 -28.59
CA PHE A 5 28.74 49.61 -27.46
C PHE A 5 27.25 49.55 -27.17
N SER A 6 26.77 48.34 -26.86
CA SER A 6 25.40 48.02 -26.44
C SER A 6 24.39 47.67 -27.54
N LEU A 7 24.62 46.53 -28.21
CA LEU A 7 23.52 45.72 -28.73
C LEU A 7 23.72 44.21 -28.47
N ALA A 8 24.95 43.77 -28.15
CA ALA A 8 25.26 42.36 -27.91
C ALA A 8 24.84 41.83 -26.50
N VAL A 9 24.53 42.71 -25.54
CA VAL A 9 24.16 42.28 -24.17
C VAL A 9 22.67 41.96 -24.02
N TYR A 10 21.80 42.52 -24.88
CA TYR A 10 20.36 42.27 -24.81
C TYR A 10 19.92 40.94 -25.45
N LEU A 11 20.73 40.35 -26.34
CA LEU A 11 20.44 39.05 -26.96
C LEU A 11 20.86 37.85 -26.09
N PHE A 12 21.65 38.05 -25.03
CA PHE A 12 22.05 36.98 -24.12
C PHE A 12 21.08 36.77 -22.94
N ILE A 13 20.22 37.76 -22.64
CA ILE A 13 19.30 37.71 -21.50
C ILE A 13 17.92 37.11 -21.89
N ILE A 14 17.57 37.10 -23.18
CA ILE A 14 16.31 36.49 -23.67
C ILE A 14 16.46 34.96 -23.91
N GLY A 15 17.69 34.43 -23.91
CA GLY A 15 17.96 33.00 -24.13
C GLY A 15 17.82 32.10 -22.89
N LEU A 16 17.55 32.65 -21.70
CA LEU A 16 17.64 31.93 -20.42
C LEU A 16 16.31 31.70 -19.69
N PHE A 17 15.18 31.86 -20.39
CA PHE A 17 13.85 31.48 -19.88
C PHE A 17 13.18 30.37 -20.69
N LEU A 18 13.95 29.50 -21.36
CA LEU A 18 13.51 28.15 -21.67
C LEU A 18 13.60 27.30 -20.39
N THR A 19 12.84 27.70 -19.37
CA THR A 19 12.57 26.83 -18.23
C THR A 19 11.91 25.58 -18.82
N SER A 20 12.56 24.45 -18.62
CA SER A 20 12.13 23.12 -19.01
C SER A 20 10.84 22.78 -18.27
N CYS A 21 9.72 23.35 -18.72
CA CYS A 21 8.40 22.81 -18.46
C CYS A 21 8.38 21.44 -19.14
N THR A 22 8.77 20.41 -18.39
CA THR A 22 8.49 19.04 -18.80
C THR A 22 6.99 18.97 -19.09
N PRO A 23 6.59 18.54 -20.29
CA PRO A 23 5.18 18.47 -20.62
C PRO A 23 4.49 17.59 -19.58
N PHE A 24 3.38 18.08 -19.04
CA PHE A 24 2.57 17.34 -18.08
C PHE A 24 2.26 15.96 -18.65
N SER A 25 2.78 14.92 -18.00
CA SER A 25 2.54 13.54 -18.36
C SER A 25 1.72 12.92 -17.25
N VAL A 26 0.47 12.53 -17.57
CA VAL A 26 -0.41 11.83 -16.65
C VAL A 26 0.28 10.59 -16.09
N GLU A 27 1.02 9.86 -16.93
CA GLU A 27 1.73 8.66 -16.53
C GLU A 27 2.83 8.95 -15.50
N ASN A 28 3.57 10.05 -15.67
CA ASN A 28 4.55 10.48 -14.68
C ASN A 28 3.88 10.83 -13.33
N GLU A 29 2.71 11.47 -13.36
CA GLU A 29 1.99 11.82 -12.14
C GLU A 29 1.33 10.61 -11.46
N LEU A 30 0.82 9.65 -12.24
CA LEU A 30 0.28 8.39 -11.73
C LEU A 30 1.35 7.53 -11.05
N THR A 31 2.60 7.62 -11.52
CA THR A 31 3.71 6.79 -11.04
C THR A 31 4.59 7.47 -9.99
N ARG A 32 4.30 8.73 -9.66
CA ARG A 32 5.13 9.52 -8.75
C ARG A 32 5.02 9.06 -7.30
N TYR A 33 3.80 8.80 -6.86
CA TYR A 33 3.45 8.44 -5.50
C TYR A 33 2.32 7.42 -5.50
N SER A 34 2.07 6.79 -4.34
CA SER A 34 0.85 5.99 -4.19
C SER A 34 -0.39 6.89 -4.28
N LEU A 35 -1.51 6.30 -4.68
CA LEU A 35 -2.82 6.92 -4.78
C LEU A 35 -3.71 6.38 -3.68
N LYS A 36 -4.20 7.24 -2.79
CA LYS A 36 -5.19 6.90 -1.76
C LYS A 36 -6.59 7.18 -2.30
N LEU A 37 -7.48 6.19 -2.25
CA LEU A 37 -8.89 6.43 -2.56
C LEU A 37 -9.50 7.28 -1.44
N ILE A 38 -10.11 8.42 -1.78
CA ILE A 38 -10.72 9.32 -0.79
C ILE A 38 -12.23 9.44 -0.94
N ARG A 39 -12.80 9.02 -2.07
CA ARG A 39 -14.24 9.08 -2.33
C ARG A 39 -14.65 8.16 -3.48
N VAL A 40 -15.83 7.56 -3.35
CA VAL A 40 -16.59 6.96 -4.45
C VAL A 40 -17.83 7.82 -4.70
N GLU A 41 -18.14 8.13 -5.95
CA GLU A 41 -19.34 8.89 -6.33
C GLU A 41 -20.22 8.06 -7.27
N GLN A 42 -21.54 8.15 -7.09
CA GLN A 42 -22.58 7.68 -8.02
C GLN A 42 -23.27 8.93 -8.61
N PRO A 43 -23.77 8.91 -9.86
CA PRO A 43 -24.53 10.05 -10.38
C PRO A 43 -25.87 10.14 -9.64
N ASP A 44 -26.28 11.35 -9.30
CA ASP A 44 -27.64 11.72 -8.88
C ASP A 44 -28.12 11.31 -7.46
N GLU A 45 -27.27 10.73 -6.60
CA GLU A 45 -27.60 10.51 -5.17
C GLU A 45 -26.76 11.38 -4.22
N GLU A 46 -27.44 12.01 -3.26
CA GLU A 46 -26.85 12.79 -2.17
C GLU A 46 -26.23 11.82 -1.16
N ILE A 47 -24.90 11.63 -1.26
CA ILE A 47 -24.00 10.95 -0.30
C ILE A 47 -24.61 9.68 0.31
N ALA A 48 -24.86 8.67 -0.52
CA ALA A 48 -25.00 7.30 -0.02
C ALA A 48 -23.66 6.84 0.57
N SER A 49 -23.66 6.11 1.69
CA SER A 49 -22.41 5.57 2.25
C SER A 49 -21.75 4.64 1.24
N ASN A 50 -20.41 4.62 1.16
CA ASN A 50 -19.70 3.78 0.17
C ASN A 50 -20.17 2.30 0.23
N GLU A 51 -20.52 1.80 1.42
CA GLU A 51 -21.05 0.45 1.63
C GLU A 51 -22.35 0.19 0.84
N SER A 52 -23.27 1.15 0.81
CA SER A 52 -24.54 1.06 0.06
C SER A 52 -24.32 1.10 -1.46
N ILE A 53 -23.37 1.92 -1.92
CA ILE A 53 -22.93 1.97 -3.33
C ILE A 53 -22.38 0.59 -3.76
N TYR A 54 -21.61 -0.07 -2.90
CA TYR A 54 -21.06 -1.39 -3.22
C TYR A 54 -22.11 -2.50 -3.33
N ALA A 55 -23.16 -2.46 -2.51
CA ALA A 55 -24.27 -3.40 -2.61
C ALA A 55 -25.01 -3.27 -3.96
N ASN A 56 -25.21 -2.04 -4.43
CA ASN A 56 -25.96 -1.73 -5.66
C ASN A 56 -25.22 -2.12 -6.95
N LEU A 57 -23.90 -2.25 -6.90
CA LEU A 57 -23.09 -2.67 -8.04
C LEU A 57 -23.35 -4.13 -8.44
N GLY A 58 -23.94 -4.96 -7.57
CA GLY A 58 -24.17 -6.39 -7.83
C GLY A 58 -22.87 -7.20 -8.01
N ILE A 59 -21.74 -6.62 -7.61
CA ILE A 59 -20.42 -7.26 -7.71
C ILE A 59 -20.03 -7.75 -6.32
N ASN A 60 -19.96 -9.07 -6.14
CA ASN A 60 -19.42 -9.69 -4.92
C ASN A 60 -17.91 -9.44 -4.71
N THR A 61 -17.26 -8.65 -5.58
CA THR A 61 -15.86 -8.26 -5.43
C THR A 61 -15.80 -6.93 -4.70
N LEU A 62 -15.14 -6.93 -3.54
CA LEU A 62 -14.83 -5.74 -2.75
C LEU A 62 -14.18 -4.69 -3.64
N LEU A 63 -14.94 -3.64 -3.96
CA LEU A 63 -14.35 -2.42 -4.46
C LEU A 63 -13.36 -1.85 -3.42
N PRO A 64 -12.36 -1.08 -3.88
CA PRO A 64 -11.49 -0.37 -2.96
C PRO A 64 -12.32 0.58 -2.09
N THR A 65 -12.06 0.57 -0.79
CA THR A 65 -12.59 1.47 0.25
C THR A 65 -11.73 2.71 0.40
N GLU A 66 -12.14 3.71 1.19
CA GLU A 66 -11.31 4.92 1.46
C GLU A 66 -9.99 4.63 2.21
N SER A 67 -9.86 3.41 2.75
CA SER A 67 -8.61 2.87 3.28
C SER A 67 -7.75 2.19 2.22
N SER A 68 -8.11 2.30 0.94
CA SER A 68 -7.39 1.68 -0.17
C SER A 68 -6.31 2.57 -0.73
N PHE A 69 -5.15 1.96 -0.92
CA PHE A 69 -4.00 2.55 -1.57
C PHE A 69 -3.63 1.73 -2.79
N ILE A 70 -3.20 2.40 -3.85
CA ILE A 70 -2.68 1.77 -5.06
C ILE A 70 -1.41 2.50 -5.49
N HIS A 71 -0.37 1.76 -5.81
CA HIS A 71 0.85 2.30 -6.40
C HIS A 71 1.02 1.75 -7.81
N LEU A 72 1.20 2.65 -8.78
CA LEU A 72 1.45 2.33 -10.17
C LEU A 72 2.93 2.55 -10.46
N TYR A 73 3.73 1.48 -10.56
CA TYR A 73 5.17 1.59 -10.77
C TYR A 73 5.50 1.80 -12.26
N LYS A 74 6.59 2.53 -12.54
CA LYS A 74 7.02 2.86 -13.92
C LYS A 74 7.35 1.64 -14.79
N ASP A 75 7.65 0.50 -14.19
CA ASP A 75 7.89 -0.78 -14.86
C ASP A 75 6.60 -1.54 -15.21
N GLY A 76 5.44 -0.89 -15.04
CA GLY A 76 4.12 -1.46 -15.29
C GLY A 76 3.62 -2.39 -14.18
N VAL A 77 4.33 -2.52 -13.06
CA VAL A 77 3.83 -3.24 -11.87
C VAL A 77 2.81 -2.37 -11.14
N VAL A 78 1.78 -2.99 -10.60
CA VAL A 78 0.85 -2.35 -9.65
C VAL A 78 0.87 -3.10 -8.33
N SER A 79 0.77 -2.36 -7.24
CA SER A 79 0.47 -2.91 -5.92
C SER A 79 -0.73 -2.18 -5.33
N SER A 80 -1.63 -2.89 -4.68
CA SER A 80 -2.69 -2.27 -3.90
C SER A 80 -2.83 -2.90 -2.53
N LEU A 81 -3.27 -2.09 -1.58
CA LEU A 81 -3.60 -2.48 -0.23
C LEU A 81 -4.98 -1.90 0.10
N SER A 82 -5.99 -2.76 0.19
CA SER A 82 -7.36 -2.38 0.54
C SER A 82 -7.74 -3.00 1.87
N THR A 83 -7.86 -2.15 2.90
CA THR A 83 -8.06 -2.55 4.31
C THR A 83 -6.93 -3.46 4.82
N ILE A 84 -6.94 -4.74 4.43
CA ILE A 84 -5.94 -5.75 4.78
C ILE A 84 -5.53 -6.62 3.59
N LYS A 85 -6.21 -6.48 2.45
CA LYS A 85 -5.97 -7.29 1.26
C LYS A 85 -4.89 -6.62 0.44
N TYR A 86 -3.76 -7.30 0.32
CA TYR A 86 -2.69 -6.91 -0.58
C TYR A 86 -2.84 -7.66 -1.90
N SER A 87 -2.71 -6.94 -3.01
CA SER A 87 -2.63 -7.52 -4.35
C SER A 87 -1.57 -6.84 -5.19
N THR A 88 -1.09 -7.56 -6.20
CA THR A 88 -0.14 -7.03 -7.18
C THR A 88 -0.49 -7.51 -8.58
N GLY A 89 0.00 -6.83 -9.60
CA GLY A 89 -0.13 -7.29 -10.97
C GLY A 89 0.45 -6.29 -11.96
N LYS A 90 -0.29 -6.03 -13.04
CA LYS A 90 0.13 -5.14 -14.12
C LYS A 90 -0.87 -4.02 -14.37
N TRP A 91 -0.36 -2.86 -14.76
CA TRP A 91 -1.17 -1.75 -15.22
C TRP A 91 -0.65 -1.20 -16.55
N SER A 92 -1.51 -0.46 -17.24
CA SER A 92 -1.15 0.32 -18.42
C SER A 92 -2.07 1.53 -18.57
N TYR A 93 -1.56 2.59 -19.20
CA TYR A 93 -2.32 3.79 -19.50
C TYR A 93 -2.28 4.13 -20.99
N ALA A 94 -3.45 4.20 -21.63
CA ALA A 94 -3.61 4.58 -23.01
C ALA A 94 -3.90 6.09 -23.11
N ASN A 95 -2.87 6.89 -23.39
CA ASN A 95 -2.95 8.36 -23.44
C ASN A 95 -4.07 8.89 -24.35
N LYS A 96 -4.22 8.31 -25.55
CA LYS A 96 -5.21 8.74 -26.56
C LYS A 96 -6.65 8.71 -26.04
N ASP A 97 -6.99 7.66 -25.29
CA ASP A 97 -8.35 7.43 -24.79
C ASP A 97 -8.52 7.79 -23.31
N SER A 98 -7.40 8.15 -22.66
CA SER A 98 -7.31 8.38 -21.21
C SER A 98 -7.79 7.17 -20.39
N ILE A 99 -7.41 5.97 -20.83
CA ILE A 99 -7.85 4.71 -20.20
C ILE A 99 -6.72 4.11 -19.36
N LEU A 100 -6.97 3.94 -18.08
CA LEU A 100 -6.15 3.15 -17.15
C LEU A 100 -6.71 1.73 -17.07
N THR A 101 -5.89 0.75 -17.38
CA THR A 101 -6.21 -0.67 -17.19
C THR A 101 -5.34 -1.23 -16.08
N ILE A 102 -5.97 -1.90 -15.13
CA ILE A 102 -5.31 -2.51 -13.98
C ILE A 102 -5.72 -3.99 -13.94
N THR A 103 -4.75 -4.88 -13.87
CA THR A 103 -4.96 -6.33 -13.69
C THR A 103 -4.19 -6.77 -12.46
N GLU A 104 -4.90 -7.16 -11.42
CA GLU A 104 -4.33 -7.52 -10.12
C GLU A 104 -4.64 -8.96 -9.80
N THR A 105 -3.74 -9.61 -9.08
CA THR A 105 -3.92 -10.95 -8.54
C THR A 105 -3.79 -10.88 -7.03
N ALA A 106 -4.85 -11.31 -6.34
CA ALA A 106 -4.83 -11.55 -4.91
C ALA A 106 -4.95 -13.06 -4.70
N ASN A 107 -3.87 -13.71 -4.23
CA ASN A 107 -3.77 -15.16 -4.15
C ASN A 107 -4.04 -15.85 -5.51
N THR A 108 -5.24 -16.40 -5.72
CA THR A 108 -5.65 -17.10 -6.95
C THR A 108 -6.69 -16.33 -7.76
N THR A 109 -7.18 -15.20 -7.26
CA THR A 109 -8.24 -14.42 -7.91
C THR A 109 -7.62 -13.29 -8.73
N VAL A 110 -7.84 -13.32 -10.03
CA VAL A 110 -7.47 -12.23 -10.94
C VAL A 110 -8.63 -11.26 -11.05
N GLN A 111 -8.35 -9.99 -10.80
CA GLN A 111 -9.27 -8.88 -11.00
C GLN A 111 -8.77 -7.97 -12.11
N LYS A 112 -9.66 -7.58 -13.03
CA LYS A 112 -9.35 -6.58 -14.07
C LYS A 112 -10.26 -5.37 -13.93
N THR A 113 -9.68 -4.21 -13.72
CA THR A 113 -10.37 -2.92 -13.59
C THR A 113 -10.00 -2.03 -14.76
N VAL A 114 -10.99 -1.42 -15.41
CA VAL A 114 -10.80 -0.47 -16.50
C VAL A 114 -11.44 0.85 -16.12
N LEU A 115 -10.62 1.91 -16.09
CA LEU A 115 -10.97 3.24 -15.64
C LEU A 115 -10.70 4.27 -16.74
N LYS A 116 -11.57 5.26 -16.88
CA LYS A 116 -11.32 6.44 -17.72
C LYS A 116 -10.94 7.62 -16.85
N LEU A 117 -9.78 8.23 -17.07
CA LEU A 117 -9.43 9.47 -16.40
C LEU A 117 -10.33 10.60 -16.90
N VAL A 118 -11.01 11.26 -15.98
CA VAL A 118 -11.93 12.37 -16.23
C VAL A 118 -11.25 13.70 -16.00
N SER A 119 -10.48 13.81 -14.91
CA SER A 119 -9.76 15.04 -14.59
C SER A 119 -8.63 14.80 -13.60
N VAL A 120 -7.60 15.65 -13.66
CA VAL A 120 -6.58 15.80 -12.62
C VAL A 120 -6.64 17.23 -12.09
N LYS A 121 -6.84 17.41 -10.77
CA LYS A 121 -6.90 18.72 -10.12
C LYS A 121 -6.27 18.63 -8.73
N ASN A 122 -5.31 19.49 -8.41
CA ASN A 122 -4.68 19.55 -7.07
C ASN A 122 -4.22 18.17 -6.57
N SER A 123 -3.50 17.41 -7.41
CA SER A 123 -3.07 16.02 -7.13
C SER A 123 -4.19 14.99 -6.94
N ASN A 124 -5.45 15.37 -7.18
CA ASN A 124 -6.58 14.47 -7.21
C ASN A 124 -6.86 13.98 -8.62
N PHE A 125 -7.02 12.66 -8.75
CA PHE A 125 -7.40 11.98 -9.98
C PHE A 125 -8.83 11.52 -9.86
N LYS A 126 -9.70 11.99 -10.77
CA LYS A 126 -11.07 11.51 -10.90
C LYS A 126 -11.13 10.51 -12.04
N PHE A 127 -11.48 9.27 -11.73
CA PHE A 127 -11.66 8.21 -12.71
C PHE A 127 -13.12 7.79 -12.79
N LYS A 128 -13.64 7.62 -14.01
CA LYS A 128 -14.90 6.92 -14.25
C LYS A 128 -14.64 5.43 -14.33
N VAL A 129 -15.42 4.61 -13.62
CA VAL A 129 -15.38 3.15 -13.74
C VAL A 129 -16.04 2.73 -15.05
N LEU A 130 -15.28 2.07 -15.94
CA LEU A 130 -15.82 1.54 -17.19
C LEU A 130 -16.20 0.07 -17.07
N SER A 131 -15.37 -0.73 -16.39
CA SER A 131 -15.69 -2.13 -16.09
C SER A 131 -14.82 -2.68 -14.97
N ILE A 132 -15.36 -3.65 -14.24
CA ILE A 132 -14.65 -4.45 -13.24
C ILE A 132 -14.96 -5.92 -13.54
N ASN A 133 -13.94 -6.72 -13.77
CA ASN A 133 -14.06 -8.12 -14.18
C ASN A 133 -14.97 -8.33 -15.39
N LYS A 134 -14.87 -7.41 -16.37
CA LYS A 134 -15.71 -7.34 -17.58
C LYS A 134 -17.18 -6.99 -17.33
N ILE A 135 -17.59 -6.81 -16.07
CA ILE A 135 -18.91 -6.30 -15.71
C ILE A 135 -18.87 -4.79 -15.87
N LYS A 136 -19.77 -4.26 -16.70
CA LYS A 136 -19.99 -2.82 -16.81
C LYS A 136 -20.99 -2.42 -15.73
N PRO A 137 -20.70 -1.37 -14.93
CA PRO A 137 -21.69 -0.88 -13.99
C PRO A 137 -22.92 -0.37 -14.74
N SER A 138 -24.10 -0.53 -14.15
CA SER A 138 -25.36 0.01 -14.65
C SER A 138 -25.37 1.55 -14.65
N GLU A 139 -24.56 2.14 -13.77
CA GLU A 139 -24.48 3.59 -13.54
C GLU A 139 -23.05 4.13 -13.65
N ASN A 140 -22.92 5.46 -13.63
CA ASN A 140 -21.63 6.13 -13.81
C ASN A 140 -20.85 6.31 -12.50
N TYR A 141 -20.21 5.27 -12.00
CA TYR A 141 -19.38 5.41 -10.80
C TYR A 141 -18.07 6.17 -11.06
N PHE A 142 -17.67 7.00 -10.11
CA PHE A 142 -16.39 7.67 -10.10
C PHE A 142 -15.56 7.31 -8.87
N LEU A 143 -14.27 7.07 -9.08
CA LEU A 143 -13.27 6.87 -8.03
C LEU A 143 -12.39 8.12 -7.98
N ILE A 144 -12.23 8.69 -6.79
CA ILE A 144 -11.38 9.86 -6.58
C ILE A 144 -10.20 9.47 -5.72
N TYR A 145 -9.02 9.56 -6.31
CA TYR A 145 -7.76 9.29 -5.66
C TYR A 145 -6.99 10.58 -5.42
N THR A 146 -6.26 10.65 -4.31
CA THR A 146 -5.22 11.67 -4.09
C THR A 146 -3.85 11.03 -4.10
N GLN A 147 -2.83 11.73 -4.61
CA GLN A 147 -1.45 11.34 -4.35
C GLN A 147 -1.18 11.30 -2.84
N SER A 148 -0.39 10.32 -2.43
CA SER A 148 -0.08 10.04 -1.05
C SER A 148 1.30 9.42 -0.92
N THR A 149 2.08 9.93 0.03
CA THR A 149 3.35 9.33 0.46
C THR A 149 3.14 8.42 1.67
N HIS A 150 1.90 8.01 1.98
CA HIS A 150 1.56 7.36 3.25
C HIS A 150 2.41 6.12 3.55
N TYR A 151 2.82 5.35 2.54
CA TYR A 151 3.67 4.15 2.68
C TYR A 151 5.11 4.33 2.18
N GLN A 152 5.54 5.57 1.98
CA GLN A 152 6.88 5.90 1.54
C GLN A 152 7.61 6.68 2.63
N GLU A 153 8.81 6.21 2.96
CA GLU A 153 9.74 6.85 3.90
C GLU A 153 11.17 6.75 3.35
N GLY A 154 11.74 7.87 2.92
CA GLY A 154 13.04 7.89 2.25
C GLY A 154 13.07 6.94 1.04
N ALA A 155 13.92 5.91 1.12
CA ALA A 155 14.05 4.87 0.10
C ALA A 155 13.12 3.66 0.31
N LYS A 156 12.40 3.58 1.44
CA LYS A 156 11.50 2.47 1.77
C LYS A 156 10.12 2.68 1.16
N ASP A 157 9.60 1.64 0.54
CA ASP A 157 8.25 1.58 -0.01
C ASP A 157 7.51 0.34 0.53
N LEU A 158 6.63 0.59 1.50
CA LEU A 158 5.84 -0.45 2.16
C LEU A 158 4.66 -0.97 1.33
N LEU A 159 4.44 -0.45 0.12
CA LEU A 159 3.52 -1.07 -0.85
C LEU A 159 4.25 -1.95 -1.87
N SER A 160 5.58 -1.94 -1.87
CA SER A 160 6.35 -2.74 -2.83
C SER A 160 6.10 -4.24 -2.62
N VAL A 161 6.20 -4.99 -3.72
CA VAL A 161 6.01 -6.45 -3.72
C VAL A 161 7.02 -7.13 -2.80
N LYS A 162 8.24 -6.60 -2.75
CA LYS A 162 9.32 -7.11 -1.89
C LYS A 162 8.90 -7.09 -0.41
N GLU A 163 8.44 -5.92 0.07
CA GLU A 163 8.06 -5.73 1.48
C GLU A 163 6.79 -6.47 1.87
N ASN A 164 5.94 -6.85 0.91
CA ASN A 164 4.66 -7.54 1.16
C ASN A 164 4.67 -9.01 0.72
N SER A 165 5.82 -9.55 0.33
CA SER A 165 5.94 -10.93 -0.17
C SER A 165 5.43 -11.98 0.82
N TRP A 166 5.54 -11.72 2.12
CA TRP A 166 5.04 -12.56 3.21
C TRP A 166 3.51 -12.65 3.28
N ARG A 167 2.77 -11.73 2.64
CA ARG A 167 1.29 -11.73 2.61
C ARG A 167 0.71 -12.71 1.61
N PHE A 168 1.50 -13.13 0.62
CA PHE A 168 1.01 -14.05 -0.42
C PHE A 168 0.93 -15.47 0.13
N LYS A 169 -0.27 -16.06 -0.01
CA LYS A 169 -0.51 -17.45 0.35
C LYS A 169 0.39 -18.39 -0.46
N PRO A 170 1.19 -19.26 0.18
CA PRO A 170 1.95 -20.29 -0.51
C PRO A 170 1.04 -21.22 -1.33
N SER A 171 1.53 -21.70 -2.48
CA SER A 171 0.82 -22.69 -3.30
C SER A 171 0.97 -24.12 -2.78
N LYS A 172 1.92 -24.36 -1.86
CA LYS A 172 2.23 -25.64 -1.23
C LYS A 172 2.59 -25.41 0.23
N LYS A 173 2.47 -26.45 1.04
CA LYS A 173 2.89 -26.46 2.45
C LYS A 173 4.35 -26.04 2.59
N GLU A 174 4.63 -25.17 3.54
CA GLU A 174 5.98 -24.68 3.82
C GLU A 174 6.67 -25.59 4.86
N ASN A 175 7.99 -25.76 4.74
CA ASN A 175 8.79 -26.37 5.80
C ASN A 175 9.07 -25.35 6.93
N ASN A 176 9.64 -25.82 8.04
CA ASN A 176 9.86 -24.97 9.22
C ASN A 176 10.73 -23.75 8.91
N GLU A 177 11.79 -23.92 8.12
CA GLU A 177 12.70 -22.85 7.70
C GLU A 177 11.99 -21.81 6.82
N GLN A 178 11.14 -22.25 5.89
CA GLN A 178 10.33 -21.37 5.06
C GLN A 178 9.33 -20.55 5.88
N ILE A 179 8.64 -21.20 6.83
CA ILE A 179 7.74 -20.51 7.77
C ILE A 179 8.52 -19.50 8.62
N LYS A 180 9.69 -19.89 9.14
CA LYS A 180 10.60 -19.01 9.90
C LYS A 180 11.00 -17.78 9.08
N GLN A 181 11.41 -17.95 7.82
CA GLN A 181 11.75 -16.83 6.94
C GLN A 181 10.56 -15.91 6.64
N ARG A 182 9.35 -16.46 6.47
CA ARG A 182 8.12 -15.68 6.29
C ARG A 182 7.81 -14.85 7.54
N VAL A 183 7.94 -15.43 8.73
CA VAL A 183 7.79 -14.72 10.00
C VAL A 183 8.81 -13.59 10.11
N ILE A 184 10.09 -13.83 9.81
CA ILE A 184 11.12 -12.78 9.82
C ILE A 184 10.78 -11.65 8.84
N ALA A 185 10.33 -11.96 7.62
CA ALA A 185 9.94 -10.97 6.63
C ALA A 185 8.78 -10.08 7.13
N GLN A 186 7.80 -10.67 7.79
CA GLN A 186 6.70 -9.93 8.41
C GLN A 186 7.18 -9.04 9.57
N LEU A 187 8.04 -9.55 10.45
CA LEU A 187 8.59 -8.77 11.57
C LEU A 187 9.40 -7.57 11.08
N LYS A 188 10.18 -7.73 10.00
CA LYS A 188 10.87 -6.61 9.33
C LYS A 188 9.89 -5.56 8.81
N TYR A 189 8.81 -6.00 8.18
CA TYR A 189 7.74 -5.08 7.75
C TYR A 189 7.14 -4.30 8.92
N HIS A 190 6.92 -4.94 10.08
CA HIS A 190 6.41 -4.23 11.28
C HIS A 190 7.38 -3.15 11.76
N ILE A 191 8.69 -3.44 11.82
CA ILE A 191 9.71 -2.45 12.17
C ILE A 191 9.64 -1.26 11.21
N ASP A 192 9.62 -1.52 9.91
CA ASP A 192 9.61 -0.47 8.90
C ASP A 192 8.31 0.35 8.92
N TYR A 193 7.17 -0.28 9.24
CA TYR A 193 5.91 0.42 9.45
C TYR A 193 5.95 1.30 10.70
N PHE A 194 6.54 0.83 11.80
CA PHE A 194 6.71 1.67 12.99
C PHE A 194 7.67 2.84 12.74
N ASP A 195 8.76 2.65 11.99
CA ASP A 195 9.63 3.74 11.54
C ASP A 195 8.85 4.79 10.75
N LEU A 196 8.01 4.35 9.80
CA LEU A 196 7.16 5.21 9.00
C LEU A 196 6.12 5.99 9.82
N THR A 197 5.48 5.34 10.80
CA THR A 197 4.54 6.03 11.70
C THR A 197 5.27 7.10 12.52
N LYS A 198 6.52 6.81 12.93
CA LYS A 198 7.35 7.72 13.71
C LYS A 198 7.78 8.93 12.90
N SER A 199 8.31 8.73 11.70
CA SER A 199 8.77 9.80 10.80
C SER A 199 7.65 10.74 10.37
N LYS A 200 6.43 10.22 10.22
CA LYS A 200 5.23 10.99 9.89
C LYS A 200 4.52 11.58 11.11
N GLU A 201 5.13 11.48 12.28
CA GLU A 201 4.59 11.99 13.55
C GLU A 201 3.16 11.49 13.85
N GLN A 202 2.84 10.27 13.40
CA GLN A 202 1.53 9.68 13.66
C GLN A 202 1.41 9.31 15.14
N SER A 203 0.31 9.73 15.75
CA SER A 203 -0.02 9.42 17.15
C SER A 203 -0.63 8.03 17.35
N TYR A 204 -0.99 7.36 16.26
CA TYR A 204 -1.56 6.03 16.24
C TYR A 204 -0.97 5.20 15.09
N PHE A 205 -1.17 3.89 15.15
CA PHE A 205 -0.86 2.98 14.05
C PHE A 205 -2.01 2.01 13.84
N GLU A 206 -2.17 1.50 12.62
CA GLU A 206 -3.26 0.58 12.28
C GLU A 206 -2.82 -0.88 12.44
N THR A 207 -3.29 -1.54 13.50
CA THR A 207 -2.97 -2.94 13.78
C THR A 207 -3.38 -3.89 12.65
N LYS A 208 -4.47 -3.57 11.93
CA LYS A 208 -4.98 -4.37 10.81
C LYS A 208 -3.95 -4.52 9.68
N ILE A 209 -3.15 -3.49 9.40
CA ILE A 209 -2.11 -3.52 8.37
C ILE A 209 -1.04 -4.56 8.71
N LEU A 210 -0.75 -4.78 10.00
CA LEU A 210 0.30 -5.69 10.45
C LEU A 210 -0.05 -7.16 10.22
N GLN A 211 -1.35 -7.50 10.09
CA GLN A 211 -1.86 -8.86 9.90
C GLN A 211 -1.14 -9.90 10.77
N SER A 212 -1.03 -9.63 12.07
CA SER A 212 -0.29 -10.46 13.02
C SER A 212 -1.19 -10.96 14.14
N PRO A 213 -0.80 -12.03 14.86
CA PRO A 213 -1.52 -12.49 16.03
C PRO A 213 -1.11 -11.70 17.28
N PHE A 214 -0.44 -10.55 17.13
CA PHE A 214 0.01 -9.76 18.27
C PHE A 214 -1.14 -9.03 18.95
N ASN A 215 -1.18 -9.13 20.27
CA ASN A 215 -1.84 -8.17 21.13
C ASN A 215 -0.83 -7.09 21.49
N PHE A 216 -1.22 -5.83 21.29
CA PHE A 216 -0.43 -4.66 21.61
C PHE A 216 -0.91 -4.11 22.96
N TYR A 217 -0.04 -4.10 23.95
CA TYR A 217 -0.27 -3.53 25.28
C TYR A 217 0.66 -2.33 25.47
N GLN A 218 0.34 -1.46 26.41
CA GLN A 218 1.23 -0.34 26.75
C GLN A 218 2.65 -0.87 27.08
N HIS A 219 3.61 -0.55 26.21
CA HIS A 219 5.01 -1.03 26.27
C HIS A 219 5.21 -2.56 26.28
N ALA A 220 4.26 -3.34 25.79
CA ALA A 220 4.42 -4.80 25.69
C ALA A 220 3.72 -5.41 24.47
N LEU A 221 4.23 -6.56 24.02
CA LEU A 221 3.70 -7.33 22.90
C LEU A 221 3.43 -8.76 23.39
N GLY A 222 2.32 -9.35 22.99
CA GLY A 222 2.04 -10.75 23.31
C GLY A 222 1.41 -11.50 22.14
N VAL A 223 1.54 -12.82 22.12
CA VAL A 223 0.80 -13.69 21.20
C VAL A 223 -0.05 -14.65 22.04
N PRO A 224 -1.39 -14.59 21.96
CA PRO A 224 -2.24 -15.38 22.84
C PRO A 224 -2.10 -16.89 22.56
N GLU A 225 -2.06 -17.74 23.60
CA GLU A 225 -1.92 -19.20 23.47
C GLU A 225 -3.19 -19.89 22.97
N ASN A 226 -4.34 -19.55 23.56
CA ASN A 226 -5.62 -20.25 23.36
C ASN A 226 -6.61 -19.51 22.44
N TYR A 227 -6.12 -18.52 21.68
CA TYR A 227 -6.99 -17.73 20.82
C TYR A 227 -7.05 -18.31 19.41
N GLN A 228 -8.26 -18.38 18.87
CA GLN A 228 -8.48 -18.72 17.47
C GLN A 228 -7.75 -17.70 16.60
N LEU A 229 -6.77 -18.16 15.82
CA LEU A 229 -6.04 -17.30 14.90
C LEU A 229 -7.03 -16.58 13.97
N SER A 230 -6.79 -15.30 13.74
CA SER A 230 -7.64 -14.53 12.83
C SER A 230 -7.62 -15.17 11.45
N GLN A 231 -8.75 -15.10 10.74
CA GLN A 231 -8.84 -15.65 9.39
C GLN A 231 -7.84 -14.99 8.44
N GLU A 232 -7.50 -13.75 8.73
CA GLU A 232 -6.53 -12.90 8.05
C GLU A 232 -5.13 -13.45 8.20
N TRP A 233 -4.73 -13.83 9.41
CA TRP A 233 -3.48 -14.53 9.67
C TRP A 233 -3.44 -15.86 8.94
N VAL A 234 -4.48 -16.69 9.09
CA VAL A 234 -4.53 -18.02 8.46
C VAL A 234 -4.43 -17.92 6.93
N LYS A 235 -5.00 -16.86 6.32
CA LYS A 235 -4.96 -16.64 4.87
C LYS A 235 -3.57 -16.30 4.32
N THR A 236 -2.60 -15.89 5.13
CA THR A 236 -1.22 -15.65 4.66
C THR A 236 -0.39 -16.94 4.56
N PHE A 237 -0.88 -18.04 5.12
CA PHE A 237 -0.21 -19.36 5.12
C PHE A 237 -0.96 -20.38 4.24
N TYR A 238 -0.29 -21.49 3.95
CA TYR A 238 -0.85 -22.57 3.13
C TYR A 238 -2.12 -23.15 3.77
N ASP A 239 -2.03 -23.52 5.04
CA ASP A 239 -3.11 -24.08 5.84
C ASP A 239 -3.07 -23.56 7.30
N HIS A 240 -4.05 -23.96 8.11
CA HIS A 240 -4.13 -23.59 9.52
C HIS A 240 -2.93 -24.11 10.33
N GLN A 241 -2.39 -25.28 9.99
CA GLN A 241 -1.29 -25.88 10.72
C GLN A 241 0.00 -25.08 10.53
N ASP A 242 0.29 -24.60 9.33
CA ASP A 242 1.44 -23.73 9.07
C ASP A 242 1.26 -22.36 9.75
N ALA A 243 0.03 -21.84 9.78
CA ALA A 243 -0.31 -20.61 10.53
C ALA A 243 -0.09 -20.77 12.05
N GLU A 244 -0.43 -21.93 12.63
CA GLU A 244 -0.16 -22.25 14.04
C GLU A 244 1.33 -22.41 14.32
N LYS A 245 2.09 -23.07 13.44
CA LYS A 245 3.55 -23.14 13.56
C LYS A 245 4.16 -21.75 13.58
N ALA A 246 3.73 -20.87 12.68
CA ALA A 246 4.18 -19.48 12.64
C ALA A 246 3.86 -18.72 13.94
N ALA A 247 2.63 -18.87 14.47
CA ALA A 247 2.25 -18.28 15.75
C ALA A 247 3.08 -18.82 16.93
N ASN A 248 3.37 -20.12 16.93
CA ASN A 248 4.25 -20.75 17.93
C ASN A 248 5.69 -20.24 17.85
N ILE A 249 6.22 -19.98 16.65
CA ILE A 249 7.54 -19.34 16.48
C ILE A 249 7.54 -17.95 17.12
N LEU A 250 6.49 -17.16 16.89
CA LEU A 250 6.36 -15.83 17.49
C LEU A 250 6.25 -15.87 19.02
N ARG A 251 5.48 -16.82 19.60
CA ARG A 251 5.38 -17.00 21.06
C ARG A 251 6.75 -17.27 21.67
N LYS A 252 7.43 -18.28 21.15
CA LYS A 252 8.75 -18.69 21.66
C LYS A 252 9.79 -17.58 21.55
N SER A 253 9.76 -16.78 20.48
CA SER A 253 10.70 -15.68 20.33
C SER A 253 10.37 -14.48 21.23
N ILE A 254 9.09 -14.23 21.55
CA ILE A 254 8.72 -13.24 22.58
C ILE A 254 9.18 -13.70 23.96
N ASP A 255 8.96 -14.97 24.33
CA ASP A 255 9.31 -15.49 25.66
C ASP A 255 10.82 -15.39 25.95
N GLY A 256 11.65 -15.41 24.90
CA GLY A 256 13.09 -15.20 25.00
C GLY A 256 13.53 -13.74 25.12
N VAL A 257 12.62 -12.77 24.95
CA VAL A 257 12.96 -11.34 25.05
C VAL A 257 13.11 -10.95 26.51
N ASP A 258 14.36 -10.69 26.92
CA ASP A 258 14.68 -10.12 28.23
C ASP A 258 14.97 -8.62 28.12
N LYS A 259 14.84 -7.92 29.26
CA LYS A 259 15.31 -6.54 29.50
C LYS A 259 15.00 -5.54 28.37
N LEU A 260 13.90 -4.81 28.52
CA LEU A 260 13.54 -3.73 27.61
C LEU A 260 14.00 -2.39 28.17
N ASN A 261 14.34 -1.46 27.28
CA ASN A 261 14.56 -0.07 27.67
C ASN A 261 13.21 0.65 27.83
N ASP A 262 13.19 1.65 28.69
CA ASP A 262 12.08 2.59 28.76
C ASP A 262 12.12 3.50 27.52
N HIS A 263 11.03 3.49 26.76
CA HIS A 263 10.84 4.37 25.61
C HIS A 263 9.68 5.31 25.85
N GLU A 264 9.72 6.50 25.28
CA GLU A 264 8.59 7.43 25.33
C GLU A 264 7.40 6.92 24.50
N ARG A 265 7.68 6.35 23.31
CA ARG A 265 6.66 5.83 22.40
C ARG A 265 6.52 4.32 22.53
N PHE A 266 5.29 3.84 22.63
CA PHE A 266 4.98 2.40 22.64
C PHE A 266 5.54 1.67 21.41
N THR A 267 5.51 2.31 20.23
CA THR A 267 6.04 1.75 18.98
C THR A 267 7.55 1.53 19.04
N ASP A 268 8.30 2.34 19.78
CA ASP A 268 9.75 2.13 19.95
C ASP A 268 10.02 0.89 20.82
N THR A 269 9.23 0.67 21.87
CA THR A 269 9.27 -0.60 22.64
C THR A 269 8.91 -1.80 21.77
N TYR A 270 7.87 -1.72 20.94
CA TYR A 270 7.49 -2.81 20.04
C TYR A 270 8.60 -3.13 19.04
N LYS A 271 9.26 -2.11 18.48
CA LYS A 271 10.42 -2.30 17.59
C LYS A 271 11.58 -2.99 18.29
N GLU A 272 11.87 -2.62 19.54
CA GLU A 272 12.92 -3.29 20.32
C GLU A 272 12.60 -4.77 20.51
N ILE A 273 11.38 -5.09 20.95
CA ILE A 273 10.92 -6.48 21.11
C ILE A 273 11.07 -7.24 19.79
N ILE A 274 10.55 -6.70 18.69
CA ILE A 274 10.58 -7.34 17.38
C ILE A 274 12.00 -7.52 16.86
N THR A 275 12.90 -6.56 17.11
CA THR A 275 14.32 -6.68 16.73
C THR A 275 14.96 -7.85 17.46
N LYS A 276 14.78 -7.94 18.79
CA LYS A 276 15.28 -9.06 19.58
C LYS A 276 14.69 -10.41 19.14
N MET A 277 13.40 -10.44 18.77
CA MET A 277 12.79 -11.65 18.19
C MET A 277 13.46 -12.06 16.87
N ILE A 278 13.75 -11.10 15.97
CA ILE A 278 14.45 -11.38 14.72
C ILE A 278 15.85 -11.94 14.98
N ASP A 279 16.60 -11.34 15.92
CA ASP A 279 17.96 -11.78 16.27
C ASP A 279 17.98 -13.23 16.77
N GLN A 280 17.02 -13.61 17.62
CA GLN A 280 16.87 -15.02 18.07
C GLN A 280 16.52 -15.96 16.92
N LEU A 281 15.72 -15.50 15.95
CA LEU A 281 15.39 -16.27 14.75
C LEU A 281 16.51 -16.24 13.70
N ALA A 282 17.55 -15.41 13.83
CA ALA A 282 18.66 -15.41 12.87
C ALA A 282 19.71 -16.48 13.17
N ILE A 283 19.72 -17.00 14.40
CA ILE A 283 20.56 -18.11 14.88
C ILE A 283 19.97 -19.46 14.41
#